data_AF-A0A8T9C6X0-F1
#
_entry.id   AF-A0A8T9C6X0-F1
#
_cell.length_a   1.000
_cell.length_b   1.000
_cell.length_c   1.000
_cell.angle_alpha   90.00
_cell.angle_beta   90.00
_cell.angle_gamma   90.00
#
_symmetry.space_group_name_H-M   'P 1'
#
loop_
_entity.id
_entity.type
_entity.pdbx_description
1 polymer ?
#
loop_
_entity_poly.entity_id
_entity_poly.type
_entity_poly.pdbx_seq_one_letter_code
_entity_poly.pdbx_strand_id
1 'polypeptide(L)'
;MANQLLLAPEPQEKLAFIILFSFRYTRLIVYIIGCWTFNLLSGFLVILKTKTTTQVSILPLLPHAIPFLLLFGISKLSESVDDPAPVWFVALAVGRYFRLFVNLYSFWRYKPASLPTIRTISPKDVTMILPTVSVSESENPDFEECLTACLLNKPASVIIATDTYFKVTGVNKQLLSIRDKIERGSSNFLSELGPTDISGVDVQVTYTGVANKRCQMTHAIPYVQTRLVMFLDDHVFLPRSFLDSVVPVFENPCVGLCGTKKAVRRKHPEAHSLWGRYWELFWNVMGALYLERHNFEIRATNAMDGGVFVVGKVYMQGGYSISTEGIPIPRDDAANNKHFDWPAAERFHPRLENIPSDVYTKVATYATNIPASIFNDLGNTKHPIGKDLQNRYQRQGVQFYKTACGPKPVNGITQEKFLHNLSSFYEKHPPGKQTSEKGTPLPEDGTPLPDPDTDEIIPYLTKGLMYDALAALGTGGGNLVDALGVLNTESMANQTSIHKVIGTPKQDDLPANPNIHPERMAFVISTILKGGLYDSAQNGPGSQLKE
;
A
#
# COMPACT_ATOMS: atom_id res chain seq x y z
N MET A 1 -19.13 -35.22 -24.39
CA MET A 1 -18.07 -35.33 -23.37
C MET A 1 -18.65 -35.54 -21.97
N ALA A 2 -19.48 -34.62 -21.45
CA ALA A 2 -20.35 -34.91 -20.29
C ALA A 2 -21.25 -36.15 -20.55
N ASN A 3 -21.73 -36.31 -21.78
CA ASN A 3 -22.56 -37.46 -22.16
C ASN A 3 -21.86 -38.82 -22.15
N GLN A 4 -20.53 -38.92 -22.30
CA GLN A 4 -19.83 -40.21 -22.20
C GLN A 4 -19.50 -40.58 -20.75
N LEU A 5 -19.28 -39.59 -19.88
CA LEU A 5 -19.10 -39.79 -18.44
C LEU A 5 -20.41 -40.23 -17.74
N LEU A 6 -21.55 -39.84 -18.31
CA LEU A 6 -22.89 -40.26 -17.88
C LEU A 6 -23.24 -41.70 -18.29
N LEU A 7 -22.64 -42.19 -19.39
CA LEU A 7 -22.94 -43.52 -19.96
C LEU A 7 -22.07 -44.66 -19.39
N ALA A 8 -21.03 -44.35 -18.60
CA ALA A 8 -20.25 -45.37 -17.90
C ALA A 8 -21.07 -45.97 -16.74
N PRO A 9 -21.41 -47.27 -16.76
CA PRO A 9 -22.34 -47.87 -15.81
C PRO A 9 -21.76 -48.00 -14.40
N GLU A 10 -20.44 -48.16 -14.24
CA GLU A 10 -19.81 -48.38 -12.93
C GLU A 10 -18.94 -47.22 -12.43
N PRO A 11 -18.90 -46.95 -11.10
CA PRO A 11 -18.04 -45.92 -10.50
C PRO A 11 -16.54 -46.10 -10.79
N GLN A 12 -16.09 -47.35 -10.93
CA GLN A 12 -14.69 -47.68 -11.20
C GLN A 12 -14.26 -47.27 -12.61
N GLU A 13 -15.14 -47.37 -13.61
CA GLU A 13 -14.87 -46.92 -14.97
C GLU A 13 -14.83 -45.39 -15.07
N LYS A 14 -15.68 -44.69 -14.31
CA LYS A 14 -15.63 -43.22 -14.20
C LYS A 14 -14.32 -42.76 -13.57
N LEU A 15 -13.85 -43.46 -12.53
CA LEU A 15 -12.57 -43.18 -11.88
C LEU A 15 -11.39 -43.49 -12.82
N ALA A 16 -11.41 -44.62 -13.52
CA ALA A 16 -10.40 -44.97 -14.53
C ALA A 16 -10.34 -43.95 -15.67
N PHE A 17 -11.49 -43.45 -16.13
CA PHE A 17 -11.56 -42.41 -17.16
C PHE A 17 -11.03 -41.06 -16.67
N ILE A 18 -11.35 -40.66 -15.42
CA ILE A 18 -10.78 -39.45 -14.78
C ILE A 18 -9.27 -39.59 -14.60
N ILE A 19 -8.77 -40.78 -14.23
CA ILE A 19 -7.34 -41.07 -14.08
C ILE A 19 -6.63 -41.06 -15.45
N LEU A 20 -7.14 -41.74 -16.46
CA LEU A 20 -6.59 -41.75 -17.83
C LEU A 20 -6.62 -40.37 -18.48
N PHE A 21 -7.67 -39.60 -18.25
CA PHE A 21 -7.79 -38.22 -18.71
C PHE A 21 -6.79 -37.30 -17.99
N SER A 22 -6.62 -37.48 -16.67
CA SER A 22 -5.57 -36.82 -15.89
C SER A 22 -4.19 -37.17 -16.43
N PHE A 23 -3.90 -38.45 -16.75
CA PHE A 23 -2.62 -38.88 -17.33
C PHE A 23 -2.29 -38.23 -18.68
N ARG A 24 -3.27 -38.09 -19.59
CA ARG A 24 -3.06 -37.40 -20.88
C ARG A 24 -2.79 -35.92 -20.70
N TYR A 25 -3.49 -35.26 -19.77
CA TYR A 25 -3.21 -33.87 -19.41
C TYR A 25 -1.90 -33.71 -18.63
N THR A 26 -1.48 -34.69 -17.82
CA THR A 26 -0.18 -34.69 -17.14
C THR A 26 0.95 -34.79 -18.16
N ARG A 27 0.82 -35.61 -19.21
CA ARG A 27 1.78 -35.62 -20.33
C ARG A 27 1.80 -34.29 -21.09
N LEU A 28 0.64 -33.68 -21.30
CA LEU A 28 0.54 -32.35 -21.92
C LEU A 28 1.14 -31.26 -21.02
N ILE A 29 0.95 -31.32 -19.70
CA ILE A 29 1.53 -30.40 -18.71
C ILE A 29 3.04 -30.60 -18.63
N VAL A 30 3.54 -31.84 -18.60
CA VAL A 30 4.97 -32.15 -18.67
C VAL A 30 5.57 -31.68 -20.00
N TYR A 31 4.83 -31.77 -21.11
CA TYR A 31 5.25 -31.24 -22.41
C TYR A 31 5.27 -29.71 -22.43
N ILE A 32 4.22 -29.04 -21.93
CA ILE A 32 4.14 -27.57 -21.84
C ILE A 32 5.23 -27.03 -20.90
N ILE A 33 5.44 -27.67 -19.76
CA ILE A 33 6.53 -27.35 -18.83
C ILE A 33 7.88 -27.65 -19.47
N GLY A 34 8.03 -28.75 -20.20
CA GLY A 34 9.24 -29.07 -20.96
C GLY A 34 9.55 -28.03 -22.04
N CYS A 35 8.55 -27.55 -22.78
CA CYS A 35 8.68 -26.45 -23.73
C CYS A 35 9.02 -25.13 -23.02
N TRP A 36 8.45 -24.84 -21.86
CA TRP A 36 8.79 -23.68 -21.04
C TRP A 36 10.24 -23.75 -20.52
N THR A 37 10.69 -24.95 -20.13
CA THR A 37 12.06 -25.20 -19.65
C THR A 37 13.07 -25.12 -20.81
N PHE A 38 12.70 -25.62 -21.99
CA PHE A 38 13.48 -25.44 -23.21
C PHE A 38 13.56 -23.96 -23.61
N ASN A 39 12.48 -23.18 -23.42
CA ASN A 39 12.49 -21.73 -23.63
C ASN A 39 13.37 -20.99 -22.61
N LEU A 40 13.38 -21.42 -21.35
CA LEU A 40 14.30 -20.90 -20.33
C LEU A 40 15.76 -21.23 -20.64
N LEU A 41 16.03 -22.47 -21.10
CA LEU A 41 17.37 -22.93 -21.49
C LEU A 41 17.85 -22.33 -22.82
N SER A 42 16.94 -22.05 -23.77
CA SER A 42 17.25 -21.36 -25.01
C SER A 42 17.49 -19.87 -24.76
N GLY A 43 16.69 -19.23 -23.89
CA GLY A 43 16.95 -17.89 -23.35
C GLY A 43 18.31 -17.81 -22.65
N PHE A 44 18.67 -18.83 -21.86
CA PHE A 44 19.99 -19.00 -21.24
C PHE A 44 21.14 -19.09 -22.25
N LEU A 45 20.97 -19.78 -23.38
CA LEU A 45 21.97 -19.85 -24.46
C LEU A 45 22.12 -18.53 -25.24
N VAL A 46 21.02 -17.77 -25.38
CA VAL A 46 21.03 -16.43 -25.97
C VAL A 46 21.79 -15.46 -25.05
N ILE A 47 21.52 -15.49 -23.75
CA ILE A 47 22.20 -14.68 -22.73
C ILE A 47 23.71 -15.00 -22.66
N LEU A 48 24.10 -16.28 -22.77
CA LEU A 48 25.51 -16.70 -22.84
C LEU A 48 26.22 -16.25 -24.12
N LYS A 49 25.49 -16.12 -25.24
CA LYS A 49 26.03 -15.64 -26.53
C LYS A 49 26.20 -14.12 -26.57
N THR A 50 25.34 -13.37 -25.88
CA THR A 50 25.45 -11.92 -25.75
C THR A 50 26.46 -11.58 -24.66
N LYS A 51 27.75 -11.60 -25.01
CA LYS A 51 28.83 -11.14 -24.12
C LYS A 51 28.55 -9.72 -23.61
N THR A 52 28.06 -9.59 -22.38
CA THR A 52 28.36 -8.46 -21.51
C THR A 52 28.58 -8.98 -20.10
N THR A 53 29.79 -8.72 -19.63
CA THR A 53 30.35 -9.18 -18.36
C THR A 53 29.62 -8.53 -17.19
N THR A 54 28.59 -9.20 -16.68
CA THR A 54 28.16 -9.04 -15.29
C THR A 54 27.90 -10.43 -14.77
N GLN A 55 28.55 -10.79 -13.65
CA GLN A 55 28.36 -12.07 -12.97
C GLN A 55 26.88 -12.21 -12.56
N VAL A 56 26.04 -12.68 -13.47
CA VAL A 56 24.77 -13.30 -13.11
C VAL A 56 25.19 -14.58 -12.40
N SER A 57 25.33 -14.49 -11.08
CA SER A 57 25.47 -15.67 -10.24
C SER A 57 24.32 -16.59 -10.63
N ILE A 58 24.64 -17.79 -11.09
CA ILE A 58 23.66 -18.82 -11.47
C ILE A 58 22.96 -19.36 -10.19
N LEU A 59 23.57 -19.13 -9.04
CA LEU A 59 23.16 -19.60 -7.72
C LEU A 59 21.74 -19.20 -7.27
N PRO A 60 21.23 -17.98 -7.51
CA PRO A 60 19.87 -17.56 -7.15
C PRO A 60 18.79 -18.14 -8.07
N LEU A 61 19.16 -18.69 -9.24
CA LEU A 61 18.22 -19.27 -10.21
C LEU A 61 18.07 -20.78 -10.06
N LEU A 62 19.06 -21.47 -9.46
CA LEU A 62 18.98 -22.91 -9.14
C LEU A 62 17.72 -23.32 -8.36
N PRO A 63 17.19 -22.53 -7.40
CA PRO A 63 15.94 -22.88 -6.71
C PRO A 63 14.72 -22.99 -7.63
N HIS A 64 14.69 -22.27 -8.76
CA HIS A 64 13.59 -22.36 -9.73
C HIS A 64 13.61 -23.65 -10.55
N ALA A 65 14.75 -24.35 -10.63
CA ALA A 65 14.85 -25.66 -11.27
C ALA A 65 14.40 -26.81 -10.36
N ILE A 66 14.30 -26.58 -9.05
CA ILE A 66 13.94 -27.61 -8.06
C ILE A 66 12.55 -28.22 -8.34
N PRO A 67 11.47 -27.44 -8.58
CA PRO A 67 10.17 -28.02 -8.92
C PRO A 67 10.21 -28.88 -10.20
N PHE A 68 11.03 -28.49 -11.18
CA PHE A 68 11.20 -29.24 -12.43
C PHE A 68 11.95 -30.55 -12.23
N LEU A 69 13.08 -30.53 -11.52
CA LEU A 69 13.85 -31.74 -11.21
C LEU A 69 13.02 -32.74 -10.41
N LEU A 70 12.20 -32.23 -9.47
CA LEU A 70 11.25 -33.04 -8.73
C LEU A 70 10.17 -33.63 -9.65
N LEU A 71 9.53 -32.83 -10.51
CA LEU A 71 8.50 -33.31 -11.43
C LEU A 71 9.05 -34.32 -12.45
N PHE A 72 10.26 -34.07 -12.98
CA PHE A 72 10.95 -34.98 -13.88
C PHE A 72 11.30 -36.30 -13.18
N GLY A 73 11.84 -36.24 -11.95
CA GLY A 73 12.10 -37.41 -11.12
C GLY A 73 10.83 -38.21 -10.82
N ILE A 74 9.73 -37.53 -10.48
CA ILE A 74 8.40 -38.14 -10.27
C ILE A 74 7.92 -38.83 -11.56
N SER A 75 8.06 -38.17 -12.71
CA SER A 75 7.68 -38.74 -14.01
C SER A 75 8.50 -39.99 -14.32
N LYS A 76 9.82 -39.94 -14.13
CA LYS A 76 10.71 -41.09 -14.37
C LYS A 76 10.44 -42.23 -13.41
N LEU A 77 10.19 -41.93 -12.13
CA LEU A 77 9.80 -42.92 -11.14
C LEU A 77 8.46 -43.58 -11.53
N SER A 78 7.48 -42.80 -12.00
CA SER A 78 6.18 -43.32 -12.45
C SER A 78 6.30 -44.23 -13.68
N GLU A 79 7.30 -44.03 -14.54
CA GLU A 79 7.58 -44.91 -15.69
C GLU A 79 8.26 -46.22 -15.28
N SER A 80 8.91 -46.25 -14.10
CA SER A 80 9.71 -47.39 -13.63
C SER A 80 8.97 -48.36 -12.70
N VAL A 81 7.73 -48.04 -12.32
CA VAL A 81 6.91 -48.85 -11.41
C VAL A 81 5.66 -49.39 -12.12
N ASP A 82 5.22 -50.58 -11.72
CA ASP A 82 4.07 -51.25 -12.35
C ASP A 82 2.75 -50.49 -12.10
N ASP A 83 2.59 -49.87 -10.94
CA ASP A 83 1.46 -48.98 -10.62
C ASP A 83 1.94 -47.53 -10.40
N PRO A 84 1.71 -46.61 -11.36
CA PRO A 84 2.12 -45.22 -11.25
C PRO A 84 1.17 -44.36 -10.40
N ALA A 85 -0.03 -44.83 -10.06
CA ALA A 85 -1.02 -44.02 -9.37
C ALA A 85 -0.56 -43.57 -7.96
N PRO A 86 0.07 -44.42 -7.12
CA PRO A 86 0.66 -44.00 -5.84
C PRO A 86 1.74 -42.92 -6.00
N VAL A 87 2.56 -43.00 -7.05
CA VAL A 87 3.64 -42.02 -7.30
C VAL A 87 3.05 -40.63 -7.56
N TRP A 88 2.05 -40.54 -8.42
CA TRP A 88 1.36 -39.27 -8.70
C TRP A 88 0.53 -38.78 -7.52
N PHE A 89 -0.11 -39.68 -6.77
CA PHE A 89 -0.82 -39.34 -5.55
C PHE A 89 0.13 -38.71 -4.50
N VAL A 90 1.28 -39.34 -4.24
CA VAL A 90 2.29 -38.83 -3.32
C VAL A 90 2.86 -37.49 -3.82
N ALA A 91 3.16 -37.38 -5.11
CA ALA A 91 3.64 -36.13 -5.70
C ALA A 91 2.66 -34.96 -5.51
N LEU A 92 1.38 -35.19 -5.81
CA LEU A 92 0.32 -34.19 -5.61
C LEU A 92 0.11 -33.88 -4.12
N ALA A 93 0.19 -34.88 -3.24
CA ALA A 93 0.12 -34.68 -1.80
C ALA A 93 1.29 -33.82 -1.30
N VAL A 94 2.53 -34.16 -1.68
CA VAL A 94 3.73 -33.38 -1.33
C VAL A 94 3.63 -31.96 -1.88
N GLY A 95 3.24 -31.79 -3.14
CA GLY A 95 3.06 -30.46 -3.74
C GLY A 95 1.99 -29.63 -3.02
N ARG A 96 0.85 -30.25 -2.68
CA ARG A 96 -0.23 -29.61 -1.90
C ARG A 96 0.24 -29.19 -0.51
N TYR A 97 1.04 -30.00 0.17
CA TYR A 97 1.49 -29.74 1.54
C TYR A 97 2.84 -29.03 1.63
N PHE A 98 3.56 -28.82 0.53
CA PHE A 98 4.84 -28.10 0.54
C PHE A 98 4.71 -26.70 1.17
N ARG A 99 3.71 -25.93 0.73
CA ARG A 99 3.40 -24.61 1.34
C ARG A 99 3.09 -24.72 2.84
N LEU A 100 2.44 -25.80 3.27
CA LEU A 100 2.15 -26.05 4.67
C LEU A 100 3.46 -26.28 5.46
N PHE A 101 4.38 -27.09 4.96
CA PHE A 101 5.66 -27.36 5.64
C PHE A 101 6.56 -26.12 5.71
N VAL A 102 6.63 -25.33 4.64
CA VAL A 102 7.35 -24.04 4.65
C VAL A 102 6.74 -23.11 5.69
N ASN A 103 5.41 -22.98 5.70
CA ASN A 103 4.73 -22.16 6.70
C ASN A 103 4.91 -22.70 8.12
N LEU A 104 4.93 -24.02 8.34
CA LEU A 104 5.17 -24.64 9.65
C LEU A 104 6.58 -24.32 10.16
N TYR A 105 7.58 -24.45 9.29
CA TYR A 105 8.95 -24.08 9.60
C TYR A 105 9.04 -22.60 9.99
N SER A 106 8.49 -21.71 9.18
CA SER A 106 8.50 -20.26 9.44
C SER A 106 7.71 -19.89 10.71
N PHE A 107 6.58 -20.56 10.93
CA PHE A 107 5.77 -20.40 12.14
C PHE A 107 6.54 -20.75 13.41
N TRP A 108 7.34 -21.83 13.41
CA TRP A 108 8.19 -22.19 14.57
C TRP A 108 9.37 -21.25 14.75
N ARG A 109 9.78 -20.55 13.69
CA ARG A 109 10.84 -19.54 13.71
C ARG A 109 10.35 -18.16 14.12
N TYR A 110 9.03 -17.94 14.17
CA TYR A 110 8.45 -16.68 14.61
C TYR A 110 8.91 -16.33 16.02
N LYS A 111 9.34 -15.08 16.19
CA LYS A 111 9.66 -14.49 17.48
C LYS A 111 8.69 -13.34 17.73
N PRO A 112 7.95 -13.34 18.86
CA PRO A 112 7.17 -12.19 19.27
C PRO A 112 8.06 -10.95 19.36
N ALA A 113 7.50 -9.79 19.01
CA ALA A 113 8.17 -8.52 19.26
C ALA A 113 8.44 -8.38 20.77
N SER A 114 9.66 -7.98 21.12
CA SER A 114 9.98 -7.69 22.52
C SER A 114 9.33 -6.38 22.92
N LEU A 115 8.74 -6.34 24.12
CA LEU A 115 8.23 -5.08 24.65
C LEU A 115 9.41 -4.12 24.88
N PRO A 116 9.31 -2.88 24.41
CA PRO A 116 10.35 -1.88 24.62
C PRO A 116 10.46 -1.51 26.09
N THR A 117 11.68 -1.25 26.55
CA THR A 117 11.99 -0.88 27.95
C THR A 117 11.42 0.49 28.34
N ILE A 118 11.23 1.38 27.36
CA ILE A 118 10.65 2.70 27.51
C ILE A 118 9.35 2.74 26.70
N ARG A 119 8.26 3.18 27.32
CA ARG A 119 6.97 3.40 26.66
C ARG A 119 6.71 4.90 26.55
N THR A 120 6.64 5.39 25.31
CA THR A 120 6.23 6.75 24.94
C THR A 120 4.82 6.79 24.32
N ILE A 121 4.24 5.62 24.04
CA ILE A 121 2.91 5.42 23.46
C ILE A 121 2.04 4.67 24.48
N SER A 122 0.81 5.13 24.61
CA SER A 122 -0.20 4.64 25.54
C SER A 122 -1.55 4.45 24.83
N PRO A 123 -2.55 3.83 25.49
CA PRO A 123 -3.92 3.82 24.97
C PRO A 123 -4.47 5.21 24.63
N LYS A 124 -4.00 6.27 25.30
CA LYS A 124 -4.40 7.66 25.03
C LYS A 124 -3.83 8.23 23.73
N ASP A 125 -2.95 7.50 23.06
CA ASP A 125 -2.49 7.84 21.72
C ASP A 125 -3.35 7.19 20.62
N VAL A 126 -4.45 6.53 20.98
CA VAL A 126 -5.31 5.76 20.06
C VAL A 126 -6.71 6.36 19.94
N THR A 127 -7.18 6.49 18.70
CA THR A 127 -8.59 6.64 18.36
C THR A 127 -9.10 5.34 17.75
N MET A 128 -10.19 4.82 18.31
CA MET A 128 -10.89 3.65 17.77
C MET A 128 -11.97 4.09 16.78
N ILE A 129 -12.06 3.45 15.62
CA ILE A 129 -13.11 3.71 14.63
C ILE A 129 -13.97 2.46 14.47
N LEU A 130 -15.27 2.64 14.72
CA LEU A 130 -16.29 1.60 14.71
C LEU A 130 -17.34 1.90 13.62
N PRO A 131 -17.20 1.35 12.39
CA PRO A 131 -18.26 1.41 11.41
C PRO A 131 -19.38 0.44 11.78
N THR A 132 -20.63 0.90 11.72
CA THR A 132 -21.80 0.03 11.97
C THR A 132 -22.97 0.38 11.06
N VAL A 133 -23.74 -0.62 10.70
CA VAL A 133 -25.03 -0.47 10.01
C VAL A 133 -26.20 -0.94 10.88
N SER A 134 -25.95 -1.48 12.07
CA SER A 134 -26.98 -2.06 12.91
C SER A 134 -26.66 -1.82 14.37
N VAL A 135 -27.59 -1.12 15.03
CA VAL A 135 -27.39 -0.59 16.38
C VAL A 135 -28.46 -1.14 17.33
N SER A 136 -29.63 -1.54 16.84
CA SER A 136 -30.68 -2.10 17.70
C SER A 136 -30.26 -3.47 18.24
N GLU A 137 -30.63 -3.79 19.48
CA GLU A 137 -30.33 -5.10 20.10
C GLU A 137 -30.88 -6.28 19.28
N SER A 138 -31.99 -6.07 18.57
CA SER A 138 -32.58 -7.07 17.68
C SER A 138 -31.78 -7.31 16.40
N GLU A 139 -31.06 -6.30 15.91
CA GLU A 139 -30.25 -6.40 14.69
C GLU A 139 -28.78 -6.75 14.99
N ASN A 140 -28.24 -6.21 16.08
CA ASN A 140 -26.87 -6.43 16.52
C ASN A 140 -26.83 -6.61 18.06
N PRO A 141 -26.98 -7.85 18.56
CA PRO A 141 -26.93 -8.13 19.99
C PRO A 141 -25.53 -7.97 20.59
N ASP A 142 -24.48 -7.95 19.76
CA ASP A 142 -23.09 -7.91 20.19
C ASP A 142 -22.54 -6.46 20.33
N PHE A 143 -23.30 -5.44 19.87
CA PHE A 143 -22.87 -4.04 19.87
C PHE A 143 -22.59 -3.48 21.28
N GLU A 144 -23.46 -3.78 22.25
CA GLU A 144 -23.32 -3.29 23.63
C GLU A 144 -22.00 -3.77 24.23
N GLU A 145 -21.69 -5.05 24.04
CA GLU A 145 -20.45 -5.65 24.54
C GLU A 145 -19.22 -5.07 23.84
N CYS A 146 -19.28 -4.95 22.51
CA CYS A 146 -18.20 -4.38 21.71
C CYS A 146 -17.86 -2.95 22.18
N LEU A 147 -18.86 -2.08 22.26
CA LEU A 147 -18.67 -0.70 22.70
C LEU A 147 -18.21 -0.63 24.16
N THR A 148 -18.75 -1.46 25.05
CA THR A 148 -18.26 -1.57 26.42
C THR A 148 -16.77 -1.93 26.47
N ALA A 149 -16.34 -2.94 25.70
CA ALA A 149 -14.94 -3.36 25.65
C ALA A 149 -14.00 -2.27 25.11
N CYS A 150 -14.45 -1.47 24.13
CA CYS A 150 -13.72 -0.30 23.64
C CYS A 150 -13.51 0.75 24.74
N LEU A 151 -14.58 1.11 25.45
CA LEU A 151 -14.51 2.11 26.52
C LEU A 151 -13.62 1.65 27.68
N LEU A 152 -13.65 0.37 28.03
CA LEU A 152 -12.80 -0.20 29.09
C LEU A 152 -11.32 -0.26 28.74
N ASN A 153 -10.96 -0.25 27.45
CA ASN A 153 -9.57 -0.10 27.01
C ASN A 153 -9.06 1.35 27.11
N LYS A 154 -9.91 2.30 27.51
CA LYS A 154 -9.60 3.70 27.78
C LYS A 154 -8.78 4.41 26.67
N PRO A 155 -9.18 4.31 25.39
CA PRO A 155 -8.56 5.11 24.34
C PRO A 155 -8.69 6.62 24.60
N ALA A 156 -8.07 7.46 23.78
CA ALA A 156 -8.37 8.90 23.81
C ALA A 156 -9.76 9.19 23.23
N SER A 157 -10.10 8.56 22.10
CA SER A 157 -11.39 8.76 21.44
C SER A 157 -11.93 7.47 20.80
N VAL A 158 -13.26 7.38 20.71
CA VAL A 158 -13.99 6.35 19.94
C VAL A 158 -14.93 7.07 18.97
N ILE A 159 -14.75 6.83 17.67
CA ILE A 159 -15.61 7.38 16.62
C ILE A 159 -16.49 6.25 16.08
N ILE A 160 -17.80 6.40 16.21
CA ILE A 160 -18.80 5.46 15.69
C ILE A 160 -19.39 6.06 14.41
N ALA A 161 -19.19 5.38 13.28
CA ALA A 161 -19.64 5.83 11.97
C ALA A 161 -20.82 4.98 11.47
N THR A 162 -22.00 5.58 11.41
CA THR A 162 -23.23 4.92 10.95
C THR A 162 -23.54 5.24 9.48
N ASP A 163 -24.50 4.53 8.89
CA ASP A 163 -24.98 4.81 7.53
C ASP A 163 -26.03 5.93 7.49
N THR A 164 -26.78 6.17 8.57
CA THR A 164 -27.92 7.10 8.58
C THR A 164 -27.97 7.92 9.87
N TYR A 165 -28.51 9.14 9.77
CA TYR A 165 -28.73 10.02 10.92
C TYR A 165 -29.66 9.40 11.97
N PHE A 166 -30.68 8.63 11.55
CA PHE A 166 -31.57 7.93 12.49
C PHE A 166 -30.80 6.94 13.38
N LYS A 167 -29.79 6.25 12.85
CA LYS A 167 -28.97 5.34 13.68
C LYS A 167 -28.05 6.10 14.64
N VAL A 168 -27.67 7.33 14.34
CA VAL A 168 -26.90 8.18 15.28
C VAL A 168 -27.67 8.39 16.58
N THR A 169 -28.98 8.68 16.52
CA THR A 169 -29.79 8.86 17.73
C THR A 169 -29.93 7.56 18.52
N GLY A 170 -30.03 6.42 17.82
CA GLY A 170 -30.00 5.08 18.42
C GLY A 170 -28.69 4.80 19.18
N VAL A 171 -27.54 5.06 18.54
CA VAL A 171 -26.21 4.89 19.17
C VAL A 171 -26.10 5.79 20.39
N ASN A 172 -26.47 7.07 20.28
CA ASN A 172 -26.38 8.02 21.40
C ASN A 172 -27.22 7.56 22.60
N LYS A 173 -28.42 7.04 22.36
CA LYS A 173 -29.27 6.48 23.42
C LYS A 173 -28.62 5.27 24.11
N GLN A 174 -28.06 4.34 23.33
CA GLN A 174 -27.36 3.18 23.89
C GLN A 174 -26.08 3.56 24.62
N LEU A 175 -25.32 4.51 24.09
CA LEU A 175 -24.09 5.01 24.70
C LEU A 175 -24.35 5.56 26.12
N LEU A 176 -25.43 6.32 26.31
CA LEU A 176 -25.84 6.80 27.64
C LEU A 176 -26.12 5.65 28.61
N SER A 177 -26.87 4.64 28.15
CA SER A 177 -27.17 3.43 28.93
C SER A 177 -25.90 2.64 29.28
N ILE A 178 -25.00 2.47 28.32
CA ILE A 178 -23.72 1.76 28.49
C ILE A 178 -22.82 2.49 29.49
N ARG A 179 -22.69 3.81 29.38
CA ARG A 179 -21.90 4.62 30.32
C ARG A 179 -22.44 4.48 31.75
N ASP A 180 -23.75 4.62 31.93
CA ASP A 180 -24.41 4.45 33.23
C ASP A 180 -24.18 3.05 33.83
N LYS A 181 -24.31 1.99 32.99
CA LYS A 181 -24.01 0.61 33.41
C LYS A 181 -22.54 0.41 33.80
N ILE A 182 -21.61 1.07 33.11
CA ILE A 182 -20.18 0.97 33.40
C ILE A 182 -19.83 1.70 34.71
N GLU A 183 -20.33 2.92 34.87
CA GLU A 183 -20.11 3.76 36.06
C GLU A 183 -20.72 3.14 37.31
N ARG A 184 -21.89 2.49 37.19
CA ARG A 184 -22.53 1.79 38.32
C ARG A 184 -21.98 0.39 38.57
N GLY A 185 -21.11 -0.13 37.70
CA GLY A 185 -20.63 -1.50 37.79
C GLY A 185 -21.69 -2.56 37.51
N SER A 186 -22.82 -2.20 36.87
CA SER A 186 -23.96 -3.08 36.60
C SER A 186 -23.94 -3.72 35.21
N SER A 187 -22.96 -3.37 34.37
CA SER A 187 -22.76 -4.03 33.08
C SER A 187 -22.40 -5.51 33.27
N ASN A 188 -23.07 -6.41 32.53
CA ASN A 188 -22.76 -7.84 32.52
C ASN A 188 -21.32 -8.14 32.05
N PHE A 189 -20.68 -7.19 31.37
CA PHE A 189 -19.33 -7.30 30.83
C PHE A 189 -18.25 -6.80 31.81
N LEU A 190 -18.66 -6.28 32.97
CA LEU A 190 -17.79 -5.81 34.05
C LEU A 190 -17.51 -6.85 35.14
N SER A 191 -17.86 -8.13 34.93
CA SER A 191 -17.65 -9.17 35.95
C SER A 191 -16.23 -9.06 36.52
N GLU A 192 -16.13 -8.76 37.83
CA GLU A 192 -14.90 -8.60 38.63
C GLU A 192 -14.26 -7.19 38.74
N LEU A 193 -14.70 -6.17 37.99
CA LEU A 193 -14.09 -4.82 38.06
C LEU A 193 -14.82 -3.84 38.98
N GLY A 194 -16.12 -4.05 39.22
CA GLY A 194 -16.97 -3.05 39.87
C GLY A 194 -17.09 -1.75 39.04
N PRO A 195 -17.54 -0.64 39.67
CA PRO A 195 -17.60 0.69 39.06
C PRO A 195 -16.27 1.08 38.39
N THR A 196 -16.32 1.46 37.11
CA THR A 196 -15.12 1.86 36.35
C THR A 196 -15.28 3.26 35.77
N ASP A 197 -14.31 4.13 36.02
CA ASP A 197 -14.27 5.46 35.41
C ASP A 197 -13.77 5.41 33.96
N ILE A 198 -14.61 5.92 33.06
CA ILE A 198 -14.37 6.06 31.61
C ILE A 198 -14.52 7.51 31.14
N SER A 199 -14.61 8.49 32.05
CA SER A 199 -14.84 9.91 31.74
C SER A 199 -13.80 10.51 30.81
N GLY A 200 -12.57 9.99 30.82
CA GLY A 200 -11.47 10.43 29.96
C GLY A 200 -11.50 9.85 28.54
N VAL A 201 -12.59 9.22 28.10
CA VAL A 201 -12.76 8.70 26.72
C VAL A 201 -13.76 9.57 25.97
N ASP A 202 -13.27 10.29 24.97
CA ASP A 202 -14.14 11.02 24.05
C ASP A 202 -14.90 10.05 23.14
N VAL A 203 -16.18 10.29 22.90
CA VAL A 203 -16.99 9.43 22.04
C VAL A 203 -17.78 10.29 21.07
N GLN A 204 -17.49 10.13 19.79
CA GLN A 204 -18.16 10.84 18.72
C GLN A 204 -18.99 9.87 17.89
N VAL A 205 -20.19 10.29 17.50
CA VAL A 205 -21.06 9.52 16.60
C VAL A 205 -21.34 10.34 15.35
N THR A 206 -21.11 9.74 14.18
CA THR A 206 -21.24 10.41 12.88
C THR A 206 -21.95 9.50 11.87
N TYR A 207 -22.34 10.03 10.71
CA TYR A 207 -23.01 9.26 9.65
C TYR A 207 -22.54 9.66 8.25
N THR A 208 -22.63 8.71 7.30
CA THR A 208 -22.15 8.91 5.92
C THR A 208 -23.25 8.98 4.86
N GLY A 209 -24.49 8.60 5.20
CA GLY A 209 -25.58 8.46 4.23
C GLY A 209 -25.53 7.18 3.39
N VAL A 210 -24.49 6.34 3.54
CA VAL A 210 -24.27 5.14 2.72
C VAL A 210 -23.85 3.96 3.60
N ALA A 211 -24.55 2.83 3.45
CA ALA A 211 -24.22 1.56 4.10
C ALA A 211 -23.00 0.89 3.46
N ASN A 212 -21.84 1.53 3.59
CA ASN A 212 -20.58 1.04 3.07
C ASN A 212 -19.48 1.23 4.13
N LYS A 213 -18.91 0.12 4.60
CA LYS A 213 -17.86 0.09 5.62
C LYS A 213 -16.67 0.98 5.27
N ARG A 214 -16.22 1.00 4.02
CA ARG A 214 -15.10 1.84 3.59
C ARG A 214 -15.47 3.31 3.64
N CYS A 215 -16.64 3.69 3.15
CA CYS A 215 -17.13 5.08 3.24
C CYS A 215 -17.24 5.53 4.70
N GLN A 216 -17.79 4.67 5.59
CA GLN A 216 -17.89 4.93 7.02
C GLN A 216 -16.53 5.14 7.69
N MET A 217 -15.56 4.27 7.39
CA MET A 217 -14.19 4.42 7.89
C MET A 217 -13.52 5.69 7.36
N THR A 218 -13.59 5.96 6.05
CA THR A 218 -12.99 7.15 5.44
C THR A 218 -13.59 8.43 5.98
N HIS A 219 -14.89 8.47 6.23
CA HIS A 219 -15.58 9.62 6.82
C HIS A 219 -15.15 9.88 8.27
N ALA A 220 -14.77 8.84 9.02
CA ALA A 220 -14.29 8.96 10.40
C ALA A 220 -12.85 9.48 10.50
N ILE A 221 -11.99 9.20 9.51
CA ILE A 221 -10.55 9.55 9.54
C ILE A 221 -10.29 11.05 9.80
N PRO A 222 -10.98 12.01 9.15
CA PRO A 222 -10.77 13.44 9.40
C PRO A 222 -10.98 13.90 10.84
N TYR A 223 -11.75 13.14 11.65
CA TYR A 223 -12.01 13.46 13.05
C TYR A 223 -10.96 12.89 14.01
N VAL A 224 -9.99 12.10 13.51
CA VAL A 224 -8.92 11.52 14.33
C VAL A 224 -7.91 12.60 14.70
N GLN A 225 -7.69 12.80 16.00
CA GLN A 225 -6.70 13.74 16.54
C GLN A 225 -5.48 13.04 17.17
N THR A 226 -5.48 11.70 17.21
CA THR A 226 -4.47 10.90 17.90
C THR A 226 -3.39 10.40 16.93
N ARG A 227 -2.28 9.90 17.49
CA ARG A 227 -1.14 9.36 16.70
C ARG A 227 -1.48 8.04 16.02
N LEU A 228 -2.34 7.23 16.64
CA LEU A 228 -2.69 5.90 16.17
C LEU A 228 -4.20 5.77 15.95
N VAL A 229 -4.55 4.99 14.92
CA VAL A 229 -5.94 4.62 14.61
C VAL A 229 -6.08 3.10 14.73
N MET A 230 -7.13 2.67 15.40
CA MET A 230 -7.54 1.27 15.45
C MET A 230 -8.90 1.11 14.77
N PHE A 231 -8.92 0.37 13.67
CA PHE A 231 -10.17 -0.06 13.04
C PHE A 231 -10.64 -1.38 13.65
N LEU A 232 -11.92 -1.46 14.01
CA LEU A 232 -12.53 -2.67 14.52
C LEU A 232 -13.99 -2.79 14.05
N ASP A 233 -14.52 -4.01 14.06
CA ASP A 233 -15.91 -4.26 13.68
C ASP A 233 -16.82 -4.17 14.91
N ASP A 234 -18.10 -3.93 14.69
CA ASP A 234 -19.14 -3.72 15.70
C ASP A 234 -19.54 -4.97 16.52
N HIS A 235 -18.79 -6.05 16.36
CA HIS A 235 -18.94 -7.34 17.04
C HIS A 235 -17.57 -7.92 17.45
N VAL A 236 -16.57 -7.05 17.66
CA VAL A 236 -15.24 -7.42 18.15
C VAL A 236 -15.15 -7.21 19.66
N PHE A 237 -14.76 -8.26 20.38
CA PHE A 237 -14.64 -8.23 21.83
C PHE A 237 -13.17 -8.12 22.23
N LEU A 238 -12.79 -6.98 22.81
CA LEU A 238 -11.41 -6.71 23.21
C LEU A 238 -11.16 -7.12 24.67
N PRO A 239 -10.04 -7.80 24.97
CA PRO A 239 -9.55 -7.91 26.33
C PRO A 239 -9.33 -6.53 26.97
N ARG A 240 -9.42 -6.44 28.30
CA ARG A 240 -9.32 -5.17 29.05
C ARG A 240 -8.00 -4.43 28.85
N SER A 241 -6.89 -5.15 28.77
CA SER A 241 -5.54 -4.62 28.58
C SER A 241 -5.07 -4.76 27.13
N PHE A 242 -6.00 -4.83 26.18
CA PHE A 242 -5.66 -5.07 24.78
C PHE A 242 -4.83 -3.93 24.20
N LEU A 243 -5.28 -2.68 24.37
CA LEU A 243 -4.51 -1.52 23.89
C LEU A 243 -3.12 -1.47 24.56
N ASP A 244 -3.03 -1.67 25.87
CA ASP A 244 -1.75 -1.69 26.60
C ASP A 244 -0.76 -2.75 26.11
N SER A 245 -1.28 -3.81 25.47
CA SER A 245 -0.49 -4.91 24.91
C SER A 245 -0.10 -4.67 23.45
N VAL A 246 -0.93 -3.94 22.69
CA VAL A 246 -0.76 -3.74 21.25
C VAL A 246 0.02 -2.46 20.95
N VAL A 247 -0.27 -1.34 21.61
CA VAL A 247 0.38 -0.05 21.30
C VAL A 247 1.92 -0.04 21.40
N PRO A 248 2.58 -0.82 22.29
CA PRO A 248 4.04 -0.79 22.40
C PRO A 248 4.79 -1.24 21.13
N VAL A 249 4.13 -1.91 20.18
CA VAL A 249 4.77 -2.29 18.90
C VAL A 249 5.15 -1.07 18.05
N PHE A 250 4.45 0.05 18.23
CA PHE A 250 4.66 1.29 17.48
C PHE A 250 5.79 2.16 18.04
N GLU A 251 6.43 1.74 19.14
CA GLU A 251 7.67 2.39 19.63
C GLU A 251 8.82 2.17 18.66
N ASN A 252 8.76 1.13 17.82
CA ASN A 252 9.66 0.96 16.70
C ASN A 252 9.17 1.84 15.53
N PRO A 253 9.92 2.88 15.12
CA PRO A 253 9.49 3.79 14.05
C PRO A 253 9.38 3.11 12.68
N CYS A 254 9.92 1.90 12.51
CA CYS A 254 9.75 1.12 11.28
C CYS A 254 8.42 0.34 11.22
N VAL A 255 7.62 0.32 12.29
CA VAL A 255 6.33 -0.39 12.34
C VAL A 255 5.20 0.59 12.08
N GLY A 256 4.62 0.53 10.87
CA GLY A 256 3.49 1.38 10.47
C GLY A 256 2.11 0.74 10.64
N LEU A 257 2.04 -0.59 10.82
CA LEU A 257 0.78 -1.33 10.93
C LEU A 257 0.95 -2.55 11.84
N CYS A 258 -0.05 -2.81 12.70
CA CYS A 258 -0.09 -3.98 13.55
C CYS A 258 -1.36 -4.80 13.27
N GLY A 259 -1.18 -6.09 12.95
CA GLY A 259 -2.26 -7.08 12.94
C GLY A 259 -2.33 -7.83 14.27
N THR A 260 -3.51 -8.35 14.63
CA THR A 260 -3.70 -9.07 15.90
C THR A 260 -3.99 -10.54 15.70
N LYS A 261 -3.63 -11.35 16.70
CA LYS A 261 -4.12 -12.73 16.82
C LYS A 261 -5.60 -12.69 17.16
N LYS A 262 -6.41 -13.43 16.41
CA LYS A 262 -7.86 -13.53 16.63
C LYS A 262 -8.19 -14.83 17.36
N ALA A 263 -9.23 -14.84 18.16
CA ALA A 263 -9.74 -16.05 18.79
C ALA A 263 -11.26 -16.09 18.64
N VAL A 264 -11.81 -17.29 18.37
CA VAL A 264 -13.25 -17.49 18.42
C VAL A 264 -13.69 -17.56 19.87
N ARG A 265 -14.68 -16.75 20.23
CA ARG A 265 -15.41 -16.92 21.48
C ARG A 265 -16.36 -18.11 21.31
N ARG A 266 -16.16 -19.15 22.12
CA ARG A 266 -17.07 -20.30 22.15
C ARG A 266 -18.34 -19.87 22.88
N LYS A 267 -19.47 -19.82 22.18
CA LYS A 267 -20.79 -19.70 22.80
C LYS A 267 -21.31 -21.11 23.10
N HIS A 268 -21.97 -21.29 24.23
CA HIS A 268 -22.71 -22.53 24.46
C HIS A 268 -23.85 -22.59 23.44
N PRO A 269 -24.13 -23.77 22.86
CA PRO A 269 -25.20 -23.88 21.89
C PRO A 269 -26.54 -23.60 22.58
N GLU A 270 -27.32 -22.71 21.99
CA GLU A 270 -28.59 -22.21 22.53
C GLU A 270 -29.78 -23.03 22.04
N ALA A 271 -29.62 -23.74 20.90
CA ALA A 271 -30.66 -24.61 20.37
C ALA A 271 -31.10 -25.68 21.38
N HIS A 272 -32.41 -25.85 21.53
CA HIS A 272 -32.97 -26.90 22.39
C HIS A 272 -32.91 -28.29 21.73
N SER A 273 -32.97 -28.36 20.39
CA SER A 273 -32.92 -29.64 19.66
C SER A 273 -31.49 -30.16 19.53
N LEU A 274 -31.33 -31.50 19.49
CA LEU A 274 -30.01 -32.12 19.29
C LEU A 274 -29.40 -31.72 17.94
N TRP A 275 -30.22 -31.66 16.88
CA TRP A 275 -29.77 -31.29 15.54
C TRP A 275 -29.37 -29.81 15.44
N GLY A 276 -30.10 -28.92 16.12
CA GLY A 276 -29.74 -27.50 16.19
C GLY A 276 -28.40 -27.29 16.91
N ARG A 277 -28.20 -27.95 18.05
CA ARG A 277 -26.92 -27.89 18.79
C ARG A 277 -25.75 -28.42 17.97
N TYR A 278 -25.96 -29.50 17.23
CA TYR A 278 -24.95 -30.04 16.32
C TYR A 278 -24.49 -29.01 15.29
N TRP A 279 -25.44 -28.32 14.64
CA TRP A 279 -25.10 -27.31 13.64
C TRP A 279 -24.49 -26.03 14.20
N GLU A 280 -24.93 -25.55 15.36
CA GLU A 280 -24.28 -24.44 16.04
C GLU A 280 -22.82 -24.75 16.40
N LEU A 281 -22.57 -25.93 16.97
CA LEU A 281 -21.23 -26.39 17.31
C LEU A 281 -20.36 -26.59 16.07
N PHE A 282 -20.92 -27.17 15.00
CA PHE A 282 -20.21 -27.36 13.74
C PHE A 282 -19.73 -26.03 13.16
N TRP A 283 -20.61 -25.04 13.03
CA TRP A 283 -20.24 -23.73 12.50
C TRP A 283 -19.24 -23.01 13.42
N ASN A 284 -19.37 -23.17 14.74
CA ASN A 284 -18.37 -22.64 15.69
C ASN A 284 -16.99 -23.27 15.46
N VAL A 285 -16.92 -24.60 15.29
CA VAL A 285 -15.67 -25.32 14.98
C VAL A 285 -15.10 -24.89 13.63
N MET A 286 -15.93 -24.76 12.60
CA MET A 286 -15.50 -24.29 11.28
C MET A 286 -14.94 -22.87 11.35
N GLY A 287 -15.59 -21.97 12.09
CA GLY A 287 -15.08 -20.62 12.36
C GLY A 287 -13.75 -20.64 13.12
N ALA A 288 -13.60 -21.52 14.12
CA ALA A 288 -12.36 -21.66 14.88
C ALA A 288 -11.21 -22.17 14.01
N LEU A 289 -11.45 -23.18 13.17
CA LEU A 289 -10.46 -23.70 12.22
C LEU A 289 -10.06 -22.64 11.19
N TYR A 290 -11.02 -21.85 10.70
CA TYR A 290 -10.75 -20.75 9.78
C TYR A 290 -9.83 -19.68 10.42
N LEU A 291 -10.15 -19.23 11.64
CA LEU A 291 -9.32 -18.24 12.33
C LEU A 291 -7.94 -18.78 12.72
N GLU A 292 -7.84 -20.03 13.19
CA GLU A 292 -6.56 -20.64 13.53
C GLU A 292 -5.66 -20.77 12.29
N ARG A 293 -6.24 -21.16 11.14
CA ARG A 293 -5.51 -21.14 9.87
C ARG A 293 -5.01 -19.74 9.51
N HIS A 294 -5.85 -18.72 9.68
CA HIS A 294 -5.47 -17.35 9.37
C HIS A 294 -4.35 -16.83 10.30
N ASN A 295 -4.45 -17.11 11.60
CA ASN A 295 -3.40 -16.81 12.58
C ASN A 295 -2.09 -17.54 12.26
N PHE A 296 -2.18 -18.80 11.83
CA PHE A 296 -1.03 -19.58 11.38
C PHE A 296 -0.35 -18.93 10.18
N GLU A 297 -1.13 -18.58 9.15
CA GLU A 297 -0.62 -17.94 7.93
C GLU A 297 0.02 -16.57 8.22
N ILE A 298 -0.65 -15.68 8.95
CA ILE A 298 -0.11 -14.34 9.30
C ILE A 298 1.19 -14.45 10.07
N ARG A 299 1.27 -15.37 11.03
CA ARG A 299 2.49 -15.55 11.83
C ARG A 299 3.63 -16.10 10.99
N ALA A 300 3.34 -17.09 10.15
CA ALA A 300 4.34 -17.70 9.27
C ALA A 300 4.90 -16.66 8.28
N THR A 301 4.04 -15.86 7.64
CA THR A 301 4.50 -14.82 6.70
C THR A 301 5.24 -13.70 7.41
N ASN A 302 4.79 -13.26 8.59
CA ASN A 302 5.56 -12.32 9.41
C ASN A 302 6.99 -12.78 9.67
N ALA A 303 7.18 -14.07 9.98
CA ALA A 303 8.51 -14.63 10.21
C ALA A 303 9.36 -14.76 8.92
N MET A 304 8.72 -14.82 7.74
CA MET A 304 9.40 -14.93 6.44
C MET A 304 9.80 -13.57 5.87
N ASP A 305 8.86 -12.62 5.83
CA ASP A 305 8.98 -11.37 5.07
C ASP A 305 8.50 -10.12 5.80
N GLY A 306 8.20 -10.22 7.10
CA GLY A 306 7.68 -9.09 7.89
C GLY A 306 6.18 -8.85 7.73
N GLY A 307 5.44 -9.76 7.09
CA GLY A 307 3.98 -9.79 7.16
C GLY A 307 3.31 -9.00 6.05
N VAL A 308 3.95 -8.91 4.88
CA VAL A 308 3.33 -8.34 3.68
C VAL A 308 2.20 -9.28 3.25
N PHE A 309 0.97 -8.94 3.65
CA PHE A 309 -0.18 -9.82 3.45
C PHE A 309 -0.66 -9.81 1.99
N VAL A 310 -0.95 -8.62 1.45
CA VAL A 310 -1.37 -8.44 0.05
C VAL A 310 -0.86 -7.08 -0.46
N VAL A 311 -0.11 -7.09 -1.56
CA VAL A 311 0.17 -5.88 -2.34
C VAL A 311 -0.83 -5.84 -3.48
N GLY A 312 -1.82 -4.94 -3.39
CA GLY A 312 -2.83 -4.78 -4.45
C GLY A 312 -2.28 -4.06 -5.67
N LYS A 313 -1.41 -3.06 -5.45
CA LYS A 313 -0.78 -2.24 -6.48
C LYS A 313 0.41 -1.48 -5.90
N VAL A 314 1.43 -1.20 -6.72
CA VAL A 314 2.57 -0.36 -6.34
C VAL A 314 2.48 0.99 -7.05
N TYR A 315 2.56 2.08 -6.29
CA TYR A 315 2.70 3.43 -6.84
C TYR A 315 4.10 3.92 -6.55
N MET A 316 4.78 4.49 -7.54
CA MET A 316 6.16 4.90 -7.37
C MET A 316 6.47 6.23 -8.07
N GLN A 317 7.23 7.07 -7.36
CA GLN A 317 8.06 8.07 -8.00
C GLN A 317 9.31 7.34 -8.53
N GLY A 318 9.54 7.38 -9.84
CA GLY A 318 10.64 6.60 -10.42
C GLY A 318 10.67 6.66 -11.93
N GLY A 319 11.08 5.58 -12.58
CA GLY A 319 11.03 5.48 -14.03
C GLY A 319 11.33 4.05 -14.49
N TYR A 320 10.44 3.50 -15.32
CA TYR A 320 10.67 2.25 -16.03
C TYR A 320 10.05 2.28 -17.42
N SER A 321 10.54 1.42 -18.31
CA SER A 321 9.82 0.97 -19.51
C SER A 321 9.25 -0.42 -19.27
N ILE A 322 8.31 -0.82 -20.12
CA ILE A 322 7.75 -2.16 -20.11
C ILE A 322 8.41 -2.93 -21.25
N SER A 323 8.96 -4.11 -20.97
CA SER A 323 9.52 -4.99 -21.99
C SER A 323 8.43 -5.56 -22.91
N THR A 324 8.83 -6.21 -24.00
CA THR A 324 7.90 -6.96 -24.87
C THR A 324 7.15 -8.07 -24.13
N GLU A 325 7.70 -8.55 -23.03
CA GLU A 325 7.12 -9.59 -22.17
C GLU A 325 6.22 -8.99 -21.06
N GLY A 326 6.05 -7.67 -21.03
CA GLY A 326 5.27 -6.99 -20.01
C GLY A 326 6.02 -6.71 -18.71
N ILE A 327 7.33 -6.96 -18.66
CA ILE A 327 8.13 -6.83 -17.43
C ILE A 327 8.67 -5.40 -17.29
N PRO A 328 8.48 -4.74 -16.14
CA PRO A 328 9.09 -3.43 -15.89
C PRO A 328 10.62 -3.48 -15.86
N ILE A 329 11.27 -2.57 -16.58
CA ILE A 329 12.73 -2.40 -16.64
C ILE A 329 13.06 -0.98 -16.20
N PRO A 330 13.85 -0.77 -15.14
CA PRO A 330 14.16 0.57 -14.64
C PRO A 330 14.86 1.42 -15.70
N ARG A 331 14.53 2.71 -15.73
CA ARG A 331 15.02 3.68 -16.71
C ARG A 331 15.64 4.89 -16.04
N ASP A 332 16.91 5.12 -16.30
CA ASP A 332 17.69 6.20 -15.70
C ASP A 332 17.38 7.58 -16.34
N ASP A 333 16.91 7.56 -17.58
CA ASP A 333 16.43 8.72 -18.31
C ASP A 333 15.01 9.14 -17.92
N ALA A 334 14.26 8.28 -17.22
CA ALA A 334 12.93 8.57 -16.68
C ALA A 334 12.95 8.85 -15.17
N ALA A 335 13.79 8.15 -14.42
CA ALA A 335 13.86 8.21 -12.97
C ALA A 335 14.61 9.45 -12.45
N ASN A 336 14.08 10.07 -11.38
CA ASN A 336 14.81 11.07 -10.60
C ASN A 336 15.65 10.43 -9.48
N ASN A 337 15.18 9.29 -8.96
CA ASN A 337 15.81 8.54 -7.86
C ASN A 337 16.89 7.54 -8.31
N LYS A 338 17.42 7.67 -9.53
CA LYS A 338 18.39 6.71 -10.10
C LYS A 338 19.70 6.56 -9.31
N HIS A 339 20.07 7.58 -8.53
CA HIS A 339 21.34 7.61 -7.80
C HIS A 339 21.27 7.05 -6.37
N PHE A 340 20.09 6.60 -5.92
CA PHE A 340 19.92 6.07 -4.56
C PHE A 340 20.46 4.64 -4.43
N ASP A 341 19.82 3.67 -5.09
CA ASP A 341 20.25 2.26 -5.12
C ASP A 341 19.81 1.62 -6.44
N TRP A 342 20.61 1.81 -7.48
CA TRP A 342 20.33 1.26 -8.81
C TRP A 342 20.27 -0.27 -8.83
N PRO A 343 21.19 -1.01 -8.18
CA PRO A 343 21.08 -2.46 -8.08
C PRO A 343 19.78 -2.94 -7.42
N ALA A 344 19.27 -2.22 -6.42
CA ALA A 344 17.96 -2.55 -5.85
C ALA A 344 16.82 -2.30 -6.85
N ALA A 345 16.87 -1.21 -7.62
CA ALA A 345 15.90 -0.94 -8.68
C ALA A 345 15.89 -2.03 -9.74
N GLU A 346 17.06 -2.51 -10.19
CA GLU A 346 17.21 -3.61 -11.14
C GLU A 346 16.64 -4.94 -10.61
N ARG A 347 16.73 -5.18 -9.29
CA ARG A 347 16.11 -6.36 -8.66
C ARG A 347 14.61 -6.20 -8.40
N PHE A 348 14.15 -4.98 -8.17
CA PHE A 348 12.78 -4.69 -7.74
C PHE A 348 11.79 -4.73 -8.90
N HIS A 349 12.10 -4.05 -10.02
CA HIS A 349 11.17 -3.90 -11.13
C HIS A 349 10.75 -5.23 -11.79
N PRO A 350 11.65 -6.21 -12.01
CA PRO A 350 11.25 -7.51 -12.55
C PRO A 350 10.29 -8.27 -11.62
N ARG A 351 10.34 -8.05 -10.30
CA ARG A 351 9.41 -8.69 -9.34
C ARG A 351 7.98 -8.16 -9.46
N LEU A 352 7.78 -7.06 -10.18
CA LEU A 352 6.47 -6.49 -10.43
C LEU A 352 5.73 -7.16 -11.57
N GLU A 353 6.32 -8.10 -12.33
CA GLU A 353 5.69 -8.78 -13.48
C GLU A 353 4.18 -9.11 -13.31
N ASN A 354 3.77 -9.54 -12.12
CA ASN A 354 2.37 -9.89 -11.80
C ASN A 354 1.71 -8.97 -10.76
N ILE A 355 2.37 -7.88 -10.35
CA ILE A 355 1.87 -6.90 -9.38
C ILE A 355 1.61 -5.60 -10.13
N PRO A 356 0.35 -5.14 -10.26
CA PRO A 356 0.05 -3.88 -10.94
C PRO A 356 0.89 -2.74 -10.39
N SER A 357 1.35 -1.84 -11.25
CA SER A 357 2.12 -0.68 -10.80
C SER A 357 1.91 0.56 -11.65
N ASP A 358 1.93 1.72 -11.01
CA ASP A 358 1.93 3.02 -11.70
C ASP A 358 3.22 3.76 -11.34
N VAL A 359 4.00 4.12 -12.35
CA VAL A 359 5.20 4.96 -12.17
C VAL A 359 4.96 6.37 -12.66
N TYR A 360 5.32 7.34 -11.81
CA TYR A 360 5.32 8.75 -12.12
C TYR A 360 6.76 9.20 -12.34
N THR A 361 7.06 9.56 -13.58
CA THR A 361 8.43 9.90 -13.98
C THR A 361 8.72 11.39 -13.80
N LYS A 362 10.01 11.75 -13.95
CA LYS A 362 10.41 13.16 -13.96
C LYS A 362 9.79 13.95 -15.11
N VAL A 363 9.40 13.28 -16.21
CA VAL A 363 8.77 13.92 -17.38
C VAL A 363 7.40 14.49 -17.00
N ALA A 364 6.57 13.70 -16.31
CA ALA A 364 5.27 14.17 -15.82
C ALA A 364 5.42 15.31 -14.80
N THR A 365 6.44 15.23 -13.94
CA THR A 365 6.73 16.28 -12.96
C THR A 365 7.12 17.60 -13.63
N TYR A 366 8.03 17.55 -14.62
CA TYR A 366 8.43 18.75 -15.37
C TYR A 366 7.28 19.36 -16.15
N ALA A 367 6.41 18.53 -16.73
CA ALA A 367 5.25 19.04 -17.46
C ALA A 367 4.23 19.71 -16.53
N THR A 368 3.99 19.17 -15.33
CA THR A 368 2.99 19.69 -14.38
C THR A 368 3.25 21.16 -14.02
N ASN A 369 4.52 21.55 -13.89
CA ASN A 369 4.93 22.94 -13.64
C ASN A 369 4.11 23.65 -12.55
N ILE A 370 4.18 23.15 -11.31
CA ILE A 370 3.44 23.75 -10.19
C ILE A 370 4.04 25.12 -9.88
N PRO A 371 3.24 26.20 -9.81
CA PRO A 371 3.76 27.52 -9.45
C PRO A 371 4.38 27.51 -8.05
N ALA A 372 5.59 28.01 -7.90
CA ALA A 372 6.26 28.11 -6.60
C ALA A 372 5.56 29.06 -5.62
N SER A 373 4.63 29.89 -6.10
CA SER A 373 3.72 30.67 -5.24
C SER A 373 2.97 29.78 -4.26
N ILE A 374 2.79 28.49 -4.56
CA ILE A 374 2.26 27.50 -3.62
C ILE A 374 3.01 27.52 -2.29
N PHE A 375 4.34 27.66 -2.28
CA PHE A 375 5.12 27.69 -1.04
C PHE A 375 4.85 28.94 -0.22
N ASN A 376 4.58 30.07 -0.88
CA ASN A 376 4.12 31.29 -0.20
C ASN A 376 2.72 31.09 0.37
N ASP A 377 1.81 30.50 -0.40
CA ASP A 377 0.45 30.19 0.07
C ASP A 377 0.48 29.25 1.28
N LEU A 378 1.32 28.20 1.24
CA LEU A 378 1.51 27.28 2.36
C LEU A 378 2.13 28.00 3.57
N GLY A 379 3.13 28.87 3.38
CA GLY A 379 3.70 29.69 4.45
C GLY A 379 2.67 30.64 5.09
N ASN A 380 1.79 31.22 4.27
CA ASN A 380 0.73 32.13 4.70
C ASN A 380 -0.36 31.46 5.55
N THR A 381 -0.49 30.12 5.50
CA THR A 381 -1.37 29.38 6.43
C THR A 381 -0.94 29.51 7.90
N LYS A 382 0.28 29.99 8.17
CA LYS A 382 0.93 30.03 9.49
C LYS A 382 1.13 28.64 10.12
N HIS A 383 0.82 27.57 9.40
CA HIS A 383 1.10 26.21 9.84
C HIS A 383 2.63 25.99 9.89
N PRO A 384 3.20 25.37 10.94
CA PRO A 384 4.64 25.18 11.08
C PRO A 384 5.27 24.48 9.87
N ILE A 385 4.59 23.45 9.33
CA ILE A 385 5.03 22.74 8.11
C ILE A 385 5.04 23.67 6.89
N GLY A 386 4.01 24.52 6.73
CA GLY A 386 3.94 25.44 5.60
C GLY A 386 5.10 26.45 5.60
N LYS A 387 5.41 27.01 6.78
CA LYS A 387 6.56 27.90 6.97
C LYS A 387 7.89 27.19 6.73
N ASP A 388 8.05 25.96 7.21
CA ASP A 388 9.27 25.18 6.96
C ASP A 388 9.45 24.85 5.46
N LEU A 389 8.38 24.45 4.77
CA LEU A 389 8.40 24.19 3.33
C LEU A 389 8.77 25.44 2.53
N GLN A 390 8.21 26.61 2.88
CA GLN A 390 8.57 27.88 2.26
C GLN A 390 10.06 28.20 2.43
N ASN A 391 10.55 28.11 3.67
CA ASN A 391 11.95 28.38 4.00
C ASN A 391 12.92 27.38 3.36
N ARG A 392 12.53 26.11 3.23
CA ARG A 392 13.35 25.08 2.56
C ARG A 392 13.40 25.30 1.06
N TYR A 393 12.26 25.61 0.43
CA TYR A 393 12.21 25.85 -1.01
C TYR A 393 13.16 26.99 -1.42
N GLN A 394 13.11 28.13 -0.73
CA GLN A 394 14.00 29.27 -1.00
C GLN A 394 15.47 28.90 -0.78
N ARG A 395 15.81 28.37 0.40
CA ARG A 395 17.21 28.01 0.73
C ARG A 395 17.80 26.97 -0.23
N GLN A 396 17.03 25.93 -0.56
CA GLN A 396 17.47 24.90 -1.49
C GLN A 396 17.60 25.44 -2.92
N GLY A 397 16.70 26.33 -3.35
CA GLY A 397 16.79 26.97 -4.66
C GLY A 397 18.04 27.83 -4.82
N VAL A 398 18.34 28.69 -3.83
CA VAL A 398 19.57 29.50 -3.82
C VAL A 398 20.81 28.60 -3.82
N GLN A 399 20.85 27.60 -2.94
CA GLN A 399 21.98 26.67 -2.86
C GLN A 399 22.16 25.85 -4.15
N PHE A 400 21.07 25.44 -4.80
CA PHE A 400 21.13 24.70 -6.05
C PHE A 400 21.63 25.59 -7.19
N TYR A 401 21.15 26.84 -7.28
CA TYR A 401 21.65 27.81 -8.25
C TYR A 401 23.14 28.07 -8.08
N LYS A 402 23.59 28.32 -6.84
CA LYS A 402 25.01 28.48 -6.51
C LYS A 402 25.84 27.29 -6.96
N THR A 403 25.34 26.07 -6.73
CA THR A 403 26.01 24.84 -7.15
C THR A 403 26.04 24.68 -8.67
N ALA A 404 24.98 25.07 -9.37
CA ALA A 404 24.90 25.07 -10.84
C ALA A 404 25.89 26.06 -11.49
N CYS A 405 26.21 27.16 -10.80
CA CYS A 405 27.23 28.14 -11.19
C CYS A 405 28.66 27.72 -10.83
N GLY A 406 28.81 26.68 -10.01
CA GLY A 406 30.09 26.17 -9.51
C GLY A 406 30.83 25.26 -10.51
N PRO A 407 32.07 24.85 -10.18
CA PRO A 407 32.92 24.06 -11.07
C PRO A 407 32.44 22.60 -11.24
N LYS A 408 31.58 22.11 -10.34
CA LYS A 408 31.01 20.75 -10.38
C LYS A 408 29.49 20.81 -10.21
N PRO A 409 28.74 21.06 -11.31
CA PRO A 409 27.29 21.12 -11.25
C PRO A 409 26.68 19.76 -10.87
N VAL A 410 25.64 19.77 -10.03
CA VAL A 410 24.94 18.54 -9.61
C VAL A 410 24.13 18.01 -10.80
N ASN A 411 24.26 16.71 -11.08
CA ASN A 411 23.56 16.01 -12.17
C ASN A 411 23.70 16.69 -13.56
N GLY A 412 24.81 17.41 -13.79
CA GLY A 412 25.05 18.12 -15.04
C GLY A 412 24.12 19.32 -15.30
N ILE A 413 23.47 19.84 -14.26
CA ILE A 413 22.64 21.05 -14.31
C ILE A 413 23.55 22.28 -14.18
N THR A 414 23.99 22.80 -15.31
CA THR A 414 24.76 24.05 -15.42
C THR A 414 23.90 25.28 -15.13
N GLN A 415 24.53 26.45 -14.92
CA GLN A 415 23.83 27.73 -14.75
C GLN A 415 22.81 27.97 -15.89
N GLU A 416 23.22 27.80 -17.15
CA GLU A 416 22.32 27.87 -18.31
C GLU A 416 21.10 26.95 -18.19
N LYS A 417 21.32 25.66 -17.91
CA LYS A 417 20.23 24.68 -17.79
C LYS A 417 19.29 24.99 -16.63
N PHE A 418 19.83 25.51 -15.53
CA PHE A 418 19.03 25.95 -14.40
C PHE A 418 18.14 27.13 -14.79
N LEU A 419 18.73 28.16 -15.43
CA LEU A 419 17.99 29.35 -15.83
C LEU A 419 16.89 29.04 -16.84
N HIS A 420 17.12 28.13 -17.78
CA HIS A 420 16.12 27.67 -18.74
C HIS A 420 15.01 26.80 -18.13
N ASN A 421 15.38 25.78 -17.34
CA ASN A 421 14.45 24.70 -17.00
C ASN A 421 13.87 24.81 -15.58
N LEU A 422 14.60 25.42 -14.65
CA LEU A 422 14.28 25.42 -13.22
C LEU A 422 13.93 26.81 -12.68
N SER A 423 14.03 27.84 -13.50
CA SER A 423 13.66 29.21 -13.17
C SER A 423 12.79 29.84 -14.25
N SER A 424 12.26 31.04 -13.98
CA SER A 424 11.64 31.93 -14.97
C SER A 424 12.58 33.04 -15.44
N PHE A 425 13.88 32.97 -15.17
CA PHE A 425 14.83 34.03 -15.54
C PHE A 425 14.81 34.30 -17.04
N TYR A 426 15.04 33.28 -17.87
CA TYR A 426 15.01 33.44 -19.32
C TYR A 426 13.60 33.59 -19.91
N GLU A 427 12.55 33.30 -19.15
CA GLU A 427 11.17 33.64 -19.54
C GLU A 427 10.93 35.16 -19.42
N LYS A 428 11.56 35.81 -18.44
CA LYS A 428 11.47 37.26 -18.22
C LYS A 428 12.54 38.05 -18.97
N HIS A 429 13.72 37.47 -19.16
CA HIS A 429 14.91 38.09 -19.74
C HIS A 429 15.47 37.17 -20.84
N PRO A 430 14.95 37.21 -22.08
CA PRO A 430 15.32 36.27 -23.13
C PRO A 430 16.84 36.17 -23.38
N PRO A 431 17.39 34.95 -23.59
CA PRO A 431 18.83 34.76 -23.79
C PRO A 431 19.28 35.31 -25.13
N GLY A 432 20.36 36.08 -25.13
CA GLY A 432 20.98 36.65 -26.31
C GLY A 432 22.11 35.80 -26.89
N LYS A 433 22.77 36.36 -27.91
CA LYS A 433 23.87 35.69 -28.63
C LYS A 433 25.22 35.75 -27.89
N GLN A 434 25.39 36.69 -26.97
CA GLN A 434 26.62 36.81 -26.17
C GLN A 434 26.57 35.83 -25.00
N THR A 435 27.73 35.35 -24.57
CA THR A 435 27.84 34.42 -23.43
C THR A 435 28.81 34.97 -22.39
N SER A 436 28.57 34.61 -21.13
CA SER A 436 29.53 34.82 -20.04
C SER A 436 30.80 33.98 -20.24
N GLU A 437 31.84 34.24 -19.45
CA GLU A 437 33.09 33.45 -19.45
C GLU A 437 32.86 31.93 -19.23
N LYS A 438 31.76 31.57 -18.56
CA LYS A 438 31.36 30.18 -18.31
C LYS A 438 30.45 29.60 -19.40
N GLY A 439 30.26 30.31 -20.51
CA GLY A 439 29.44 29.88 -21.65
C GLY A 439 27.92 30.03 -21.46
N THR A 440 27.46 30.66 -20.37
CA THR A 440 26.03 30.88 -20.13
C THR A 440 25.54 32.11 -20.92
N PRO A 441 24.46 32.02 -21.72
CA PRO A 441 23.92 33.14 -22.50
C PRO A 441 23.57 34.36 -21.65
N LEU A 442 24.01 35.54 -22.07
CA LEU A 442 23.65 36.81 -21.45
C LEU A 442 22.31 37.30 -22.02
N PRO A 443 21.41 37.88 -21.21
CA PRO A 443 20.14 38.43 -21.68
C PRO A 443 20.28 39.50 -22.78
N GLU A 444 19.34 39.50 -23.75
CA GLU A 444 19.30 40.52 -24.82
C GLU A 444 18.99 41.93 -24.30
N ASP A 445 18.25 42.03 -23.19
CA ASP A 445 17.85 43.28 -22.56
C ASP A 445 18.96 43.92 -21.70
N GLY A 446 20.14 43.29 -21.62
CA GLY A 446 21.29 43.76 -20.86
C GLY A 446 21.20 43.50 -19.35
N THR A 447 20.17 42.79 -18.88
CA THR A 447 20.05 42.38 -17.48
C THR A 447 21.23 41.46 -17.11
N PRO A 448 21.93 41.69 -15.98
CA PRO A 448 23.01 40.79 -15.56
C PRO A 448 22.47 39.42 -15.14
N LEU A 449 23.30 38.39 -15.23
CA LEU A 449 22.99 37.09 -14.64
C LEU A 449 22.94 37.24 -13.10
N PRO A 450 22.01 36.57 -12.40
CA PRO A 450 21.92 36.63 -10.95
C PRO A 450 23.23 36.18 -10.28
N ASP A 451 23.67 36.92 -9.26
CA ASP A 451 24.88 36.56 -8.51
C ASP A 451 24.63 35.26 -7.70
N PRO A 452 25.43 34.18 -7.90
CA PRO A 452 25.28 32.92 -7.18
C PRO A 452 25.55 33.01 -5.67
N ASP A 453 26.20 34.07 -5.19
CA ASP A 453 26.50 34.28 -3.78
C ASP A 453 25.47 35.17 -3.06
N THR A 454 24.42 35.60 -3.76
CA THR A 454 23.34 36.44 -3.22
C THR A 454 21.95 35.81 -3.43
N ASP A 455 20.92 36.52 -2.98
CA ASP A 455 19.52 36.11 -3.08
C ASP A 455 18.84 36.58 -4.39
N GLU A 456 19.62 37.10 -5.36
CA GLU A 456 19.10 37.65 -6.63
C GLU A 456 18.33 36.62 -7.48
N ILE A 457 18.57 35.32 -7.28
CA ILE A 457 17.85 34.27 -7.99
C ILE A 457 16.42 34.06 -7.45
N ILE A 458 16.13 34.44 -6.20
CA ILE A 458 14.85 34.15 -5.51
C ILE A 458 13.62 34.59 -6.33
N PRO A 459 13.56 35.80 -6.93
CA PRO A 459 12.41 36.25 -7.73
C PRO A 459 12.13 35.42 -9.00
N TYR A 460 13.07 34.56 -9.39
CA TYR A 460 13.00 33.70 -10.57
C TYR A 460 12.75 32.23 -10.22
N LEU A 461 12.79 31.86 -8.93
CA LEU A 461 12.41 30.54 -8.43
C LEU A 461 10.88 30.39 -8.43
N THR A 462 10.29 30.31 -9.62
CA THR A 462 8.84 30.25 -9.82
C THR A 462 8.33 28.85 -10.15
N LYS A 463 9.22 27.88 -10.34
CA LYS A 463 8.88 26.49 -10.72
C LYS A 463 9.04 25.56 -9.52
N GLY A 464 7.93 25.01 -9.04
CA GLY A 464 7.87 24.02 -7.96
C GLY A 464 7.87 22.60 -8.53
N LEU A 465 8.94 21.85 -8.31
CA LEU A 465 9.03 20.45 -8.71
C LEU A 465 8.64 19.56 -7.53
N MET A 466 7.51 18.84 -7.65
CA MET A 466 6.95 18.01 -6.59
C MET A 466 6.81 16.56 -7.05
N TYR A 467 7.94 15.86 -7.22
CA TYR A 467 7.98 14.50 -7.75
C TYR A 467 7.08 13.52 -6.98
N ASP A 468 7.24 13.46 -5.66
CA ASP A 468 6.53 12.51 -4.81
C ASP A 468 5.03 12.82 -4.70
N ALA A 469 4.63 14.09 -4.86
CA ALA A 469 3.23 14.50 -4.76
C ALA A 469 2.37 13.88 -5.88
N LEU A 470 2.92 13.73 -7.09
CA LEU A 470 2.24 13.06 -8.20
C LEU A 470 2.00 11.57 -7.90
N ALA A 471 3.04 10.88 -7.41
CA ALA A 471 2.92 9.47 -7.04
C ALA A 471 1.98 9.28 -5.84
N ALA A 472 2.03 10.17 -4.86
CA ALA A 472 1.13 10.16 -3.70
C ALA A 472 -0.34 10.33 -4.12
N LEU A 473 -0.64 11.22 -5.06
CA LEU A 473 -2.00 11.35 -5.61
C LEU A 473 -2.49 10.02 -6.23
N GLY A 474 -1.61 9.31 -6.93
CA GLY A 474 -1.91 8.00 -7.51
C GLY A 474 -2.36 6.97 -6.48
N THR A 475 -1.83 7.03 -5.24
CA THR A 475 -2.19 6.07 -4.17
C THR A 475 -3.66 6.10 -3.77
N GLY A 476 -4.38 7.19 -4.06
CA GLY A 476 -5.83 7.29 -3.86
C GLY A 476 -6.65 6.38 -4.79
N GLY A 477 -6.01 5.69 -5.73
CA GLY A 477 -6.63 4.69 -6.60
C GLY A 477 -7.09 5.25 -7.95
N GLY A 478 -7.31 4.35 -8.92
CA GLY A 478 -7.71 4.71 -10.28
C GLY A 478 -8.99 5.55 -10.32
N ASN A 479 -10.01 5.16 -9.56
CA ASN A 479 -11.30 5.87 -9.51
C ASN A 479 -11.13 7.35 -9.09
N LEU A 480 -10.25 7.64 -8.14
CA LEU A 480 -9.99 9.03 -7.71
C LEU A 480 -9.30 9.81 -8.83
N VAL A 481 -8.23 9.24 -9.38
CA VAL A 481 -7.43 9.88 -10.43
C VAL A 481 -8.24 10.13 -11.70
N ASP A 482 -9.11 9.19 -12.06
CA ASP A 482 -10.03 9.28 -13.20
C ASP A 482 -11.11 10.35 -12.95
N ALA A 483 -11.70 10.39 -11.75
CA ALA A 483 -12.68 11.42 -11.37
C ALA A 483 -12.06 12.83 -11.36
N LEU A 484 -10.80 12.95 -10.93
CA LEU A 484 -10.03 14.18 -11.00
C LEU A 484 -9.61 14.53 -12.43
N GLY A 485 -9.64 13.55 -13.35
CA GLY A 485 -9.34 13.69 -14.77
C GLY A 485 -7.96 14.29 -15.05
N VAL A 486 -6.97 13.94 -14.23
CA VAL A 486 -5.60 14.49 -14.31
C VAL A 486 -4.70 13.74 -15.29
N LEU A 487 -5.07 12.51 -15.67
CA LEU A 487 -4.35 11.70 -16.67
C LEU A 487 -4.95 11.88 -18.06
N ASN A 488 -4.10 11.87 -19.08
CA ASN A 488 -4.54 11.79 -20.46
C ASN A 488 -4.64 10.32 -20.87
N THR A 489 -5.82 9.74 -20.69
CA THR A 489 -6.08 8.31 -20.93
C THR A 489 -5.89 7.91 -22.40
N GLU A 490 -6.20 8.79 -23.34
CA GLU A 490 -6.00 8.55 -24.78
C GLU A 490 -4.52 8.35 -25.10
N SER A 491 -3.64 9.20 -24.53
CA SER A 491 -2.19 9.09 -24.69
C SER A 491 -1.59 7.81 -24.09
N MET A 492 -2.36 7.15 -23.22
CA MET A 492 -1.96 5.92 -22.53
C MET A 492 -2.71 4.69 -23.06
N ALA A 493 -3.57 4.84 -24.07
CA ALA A 493 -4.42 3.75 -24.59
C ALA A 493 -3.61 2.54 -25.09
N ASN A 494 -2.37 2.78 -25.55
CA ASN A 494 -1.45 1.74 -26.03
C ASN A 494 -0.70 1.03 -24.90
N GLN A 495 -0.83 1.45 -23.64
CA GLN A 495 -0.26 0.75 -22.49
C GLN A 495 -1.16 -0.46 -22.17
N THR A 496 -0.79 -1.63 -22.71
CA THR A 496 -1.58 -2.88 -22.62
C THR A 496 -1.24 -3.73 -21.40
N SER A 497 -0.24 -3.33 -20.61
CA SER A 497 0.19 -4.06 -19.40
C SER A 497 -0.57 -3.61 -18.15
N ILE A 498 -0.51 -4.41 -17.08
CA ILE A 498 -0.98 -4.02 -15.73
C ILE A 498 -0.15 -2.86 -15.13
N HIS A 499 0.91 -2.45 -15.82
CA HIS A 499 1.79 -1.35 -15.48
C HIS A 499 1.42 -0.09 -16.26
N LYS A 500 1.32 1.04 -15.56
CA LYS A 500 1.16 2.36 -16.19
C LYS A 500 2.43 3.18 -16.05
N VAL A 501 2.85 3.81 -17.13
CA VAL A 501 3.95 4.78 -17.16
C VAL A 501 3.36 6.17 -17.37
N ILE A 502 3.43 7.00 -16.34
CA ILE A 502 2.95 8.38 -16.36
C ILE A 502 4.16 9.28 -16.56
N GLY A 503 4.31 9.81 -17.78
CA GLY A 503 5.48 10.56 -18.21
C GLY A 503 6.46 9.68 -18.98
N THR A 504 6.10 9.32 -20.20
CA THR A 504 6.97 8.56 -21.09
C THR A 504 8.16 9.42 -21.53
N PRO A 505 9.43 9.04 -21.26
CA PRO A 505 10.61 9.76 -21.74
C PRO A 505 10.71 9.67 -23.26
N LYS A 506 11.52 10.56 -23.86
CA LYS A 506 11.81 10.53 -25.29
C LYS A 506 12.37 9.15 -25.69
N GLN A 507 11.84 8.55 -26.74
CA GLN A 507 12.33 7.29 -27.31
C GLN A 507 12.57 7.49 -28.80
N ASP A 508 13.82 7.31 -29.24
CA ASP A 508 14.23 7.48 -30.63
C ASP A 508 13.68 8.78 -31.26
N ASP A 509 12.82 8.67 -32.27
CA ASP A 509 12.19 9.78 -32.99
C ASP A 509 10.90 10.30 -32.31
N LEU A 510 10.38 9.62 -31.29
CA LEU A 510 9.16 10.01 -30.59
C LEU A 510 9.46 11.00 -29.44
N PRO A 511 8.76 12.15 -29.39
CA PRO A 511 8.94 13.11 -28.31
C PRO A 511 8.49 12.54 -26.96
N ALA A 512 9.04 13.08 -25.88
CA ALA A 512 8.58 12.75 -24.53
C ALA A 512 7.09 13.11 -24.39
N ASN A 513 6.31 12.24 -23.74
CA ASN A 513 4.89 12.43 -23.53
C ASN A 513 4.60 12.42 -22.02
N PRO A 514 4.09 13.51 -21.44
CA PRO A 514 3.87 13.57 -20.01
C PRO A 514 2.69 12.71 -19.53
N ASN A 515 1.79 12.28 -20.44
CA ASN A 515 0.61 11.46 -20.16
C ASN A 515 -0.36 12.03 -19.09
N ILE A 516 -0.34 13.35 -18.91
CA ILE A 516 -1.18 14.07 -17.94
C ILE A 516 -1.80 15.31 -18.59
N HIS A 517 -2.82 15.85 -17.94
CA HIS A 517 -3.29 17.23 -18.15
C HIS A 517 -2.54 18.15 -17.18
N PRO A 518 -1.49 18.87 -17.62
CA PRO A 518 -0.54 19.47 -16.69
C PRO A 518 -1.15 20.52 -15.76
N GLU A 519 -1.93 21.45 -16.31
CA GLU A 519 -2.60 22.50 -15.54
C GLU A 519 -3.57 21.92 -14.49
N ARG A 520 -4.30 20.86 -14.87
CA ARG A 520 -5.25 20.20 -13.97
C ARG A 520 -4.53 19.42 -12.88
N MET A 521 -3.45 18.73 -13.20
CA MET A 521 -2.59 18.07 -12.22
C MET A 521 -2.01 19.07 -11.22
N ALA A 522 -1.50 20.21 -11.71
CA ALA A 522 -0.96 21.28 -10.87
C ALA A 522 -2.03 21.88 -9.96
N PHE A 523 -3.22 22.15 -10.50
CA PHE A 523 -4.37 22.66 -9.75
C PHE A 523 -4.78 21.68 -8.63
N VAL A 524 -4.94 20.40 -8.95
CA VAL A 524 -5.35 19.37 -7.98
C VAL A 524 -4.33 19.23 -6.87
N ILE A 525 -3.04 19.08 -7.19
CA ILE A 525 -1.98 18.93 -6.18
C ILE A 525 -1.91 20.18 -5.30
N SER A 526 -1.93 21.37 -5.91
CA SER A 526 -1.91 22.64 -5.17
C SER A 526 -3.13 22.76 -4.24
N THR A 527 -4.31 22.37 -4.70
CA THR A 527 -5.56 22.43 -3.92
C THR A 527 -5.51 21.48 -2.74
N ILE A 528 -5.04 20.24 -2.93
CA ILE A 528 -4.91 19.25 -1.86
C ILE A 528 -3.90 19.73 -0.81
N LEU A 529 -2.75 20.26 -1.23
CA LEU A 529 -1.73 20.77 -0.30
C LEU A 529 -2.24 21.97 0.51
N LYS A 530 -2.90 22.94 -0.14
CA LYS A 530 -3.51 24.09 0.54
C LYS A 530 -4.61 23.66 1.49
N GLY A 531 -5.55 22.83 1.01
CA GLY A 531 -6.68 22.33 1.77
C GLY A 531 -6.25 21.55 3.01
N GLY A 532 -5.28 20.64 2.87
CA GLY A 532 -4.76 19.84 3.97
C GLY A 532 -4.12 20.68 5.08
N LEU A 533 -3.33 21.69 4.74
CA LEU A 533 -2.75 22.59 5.76
C LEU A 533 -3.76 23.57 6.34
N TYR A 534 -4.71 24.07 5.54
CA TYR A 534 -5.74 24.98 6.01
C TYR A 534 -6.70 24.30 6.98
N ASP A 535 -7.17 23.10 6.64
CA ASP A 535 -8.02 22.27 7.51
C ASP A 535 -7.30 21.93 8.83
N SER A 536 -6.02 21.52 8.74
CA SER A 536 -5.20 21.26 9.93
C SER A 536 -4.97 22.52 10.79
N ALA A 537 -4.83 23.71 10.18
CA ALA A 537 -4.67 24.96 10.91
C ALA A 537 -5.99 25.42 11.58
N GLN A 538 -7.14 25.17 10.97
CA GLN A 538 -8.45 25.47 11.56
C GLN A 538 -8.88 24.47 12.64
N ASN A 539 -8.48 23.21 12.52
CA ASN A 539 -8.87 22.14 13.45
C ASN A 539 -7.75 21.75 14.44
N GLY A 540 -6.63 22.46 14.44
CA GLY A 540 -5.50 22.20 15.32
C GLY A 540 -5.79 22.58 16.78
N PRO A 541 -5.06 22.00 17.76
CA PRO A 541 -5.35 22.12 19.20
C PRO A 541 -5.28 23.55 19.78
N GLY A 542 -4.94 24.57 18.99
CA GLY A 542 -4.92 25.97 19.40
C GLY A 542 -6.07 26.84 18.86
N SER A 543 -6.92 26.35 17.96
CA SER A 543 -8.02 27.13 17.38
C SER A 543 -9.29 27.13 18.25
N GLN A 544 -9.48 26.11 19.09
CA GLN A 544 -10.64 26.01 20.00
C GLN A 544 -10.55 26.91 21.25
N LEU A 545 -9.53 27.77 21.36
CA LEU A 545 -9.42 28.78 22.43
C LEU A 545 -9.94 30.17 22.00
N LYS A 546 -10.63 30.25 20.87
CA LYS A 546 -11.31 31.48 20.42
C LYS A 546 -12.75 31.20 20.00
N GLU A 547 -13.59 30.89 20.96
CA GLU A 547 -15.00 31.31 21.00
C GLU A 547 -15.38 31.63 22.45
#